data_AF-A0A1R0X392-F1
#
_entry.id   AF-A0A1R0X392-F1
#
_cell.length_a   1.000
_cell.length_b   1.000
_cell.length_c   1.000
_cell.angle_alpha   90.00
_cell.angle_beta   90.00
_cell.angle_gamma   90.00
#
_symmetry.space_group_name_H-M   'P 1'
#
loop_
_entity.id
_entity.type
_entity.pdbx_description
1 polymer ?
#
loop_
_entity_poly.entity_id
_entity_poly.type
_entity_poly.pdbx_seq_one_letter_code
_entity_poly.pdbx_strand_id
1 'polypeptide(L)'
;MTKLNVVIPAVNVMVEIGGSNVEFRKVDRKAQAGDIVKITEDDMPRYVIEGAFYEVDSVDSHGDPQIIDEDGDEYDLCGHSFEVYEALTPVFAEVAAESTGEITFEGAQYRKVNRSAREGDVIILRSAPFEEYDITQGTPYEVTLVDSSDDPHIKDDEGGDYDTCDDVFDVYEKVSAETTVRGVQYLEVKRQARAGETIKMMDDDGADGWAEGDTFIVTEIDSDGDAVFEDNDGDTRYKDTDYYVVLEPVNAEAKAESAAKPKRLTVGDYAKVVNPKGYREHRRGQIVEIFEDVHDRQPFKARSLIDGGENWYCEHEITLATPEEVSAAKAAAQAEAQRKAAIGPFAGGGFAQIIDRTKSLAMSAADTDGYVKVSVEPDGKYALSLKKSNGEYSGYCNADALRQITEEEYNAAVAPKPTFSVGDKIRITRTQANWPVGTVATITEVLACPNHSSGTVRAHALGDTYLADGNCFELLTAEEASAIEKEAQEAEEKRREELKWATIGRKVGEFKRGDIVSFVKTGGEKGVGTVEDSGSVDDCIGVRVGAQPYDGEKYRGVFFDEGDSATLITPVEQRFDTAVKSVA
;
A
#
# COMPACT_ATOMS: atom_id res chain seq x y z
N MET A 1 64.93 -5.64 -41.60
CA MET A 1 63.85 -5.32 -42.58
C MET A 1 62.89 -4.35 -41.92
N THR A 2 63.01 -3.06 -42.21
CA THR A 2 61.93 -2.11 -41.88
C THR A 2 61.79 -1.01 -42.93
N LYS A 3 61.97 -1.33 -44.21
CA LYS A 3 61.43 -0.50 -45.29
C LYS A 3 59.91 -0.44 -45.16
N LEU A 4 59.40 0.71 -44.73
CA LEU A 4 57.98 0.89 -44.46
C LEU A 4 57.16 0.93 -45.77
N ASN A 5 56.04 0.22 -45.81
CA ASN A 5 55.08 0.30 -46.91
C ASN A 5 54.25 1.57 -46.77
N VAL A 6 54.22 2.39 -47.83
CA VAL A 6 53.60 3.72 -47.79
C VAL A 6 52.54 3.89 -48.87
N VAL A 7 51.36 4.37 -48.47
CA VAL A 7 50.28 4.80 -49.37
C VAL A 7 50.01 6.28 -49.14
N ILE A 8 49.97 7.07 -50.22
CA ILE A 8 49.87 8.53 -50.18
C ILE A 8 48.45 8.98 -50.61
N PRO A 9 47.49 9.13 -49.69
CA PRO A 9 46.31 9.98 -49.92
C PRO A 9 46.74 11.46 -50.04
N ALA A 10 45.87 12.30 -50.61
CA ALA A 10 46.27 13.59 -51.21
C ALA A 10 46.79 14.71 -50.26
N VAL A 11 47.02 14.44 -48.97
CA VAL A 11 47.59 15.40 -47.99
C VAL A 11 48.50 14.72 -46.93
N ASN A 12 48.13 13.52 -46.46
CA ASN A 12 48.82 12.80 -45.38
C ASN A 12 49.47 11.50 -45.90
N VAL A 13 50.32 10.87 -45.07
CA VAL A 13 51.09 9.66 -45.41
C VAL A 13 50.63 8.51 -44.50
N MET A 14 50.14 7.41 -45.07
CA MET A 14 49.83 6.19 -44.31
C MET A 14 51.02 5.24 -44.35
N VAL A 15 51.45 4.77 -43.17
CA VAL A 15 52.68 3.98 -43.01
C VAL A 15 52.44 2.78 -42.10
N GLU A 16 52.83 1.58 -42.55
CA GLU A 16 52.68 0.33 -41.78
C GLU A 16 53.88 0.09 -40.86
N ILE A 17 53.74 0.40 -39.57
CA ILE A 17 54.77 0.18 -38.53
C ILE A 17 54.28 -0.93 -37.59
N GLY A 18 55.10 -1.97 -37.37
CA GLY A 18 54.75 -3.09 -36.48
C GLY A 18 53.46 -3.84 -36.85
N GLY A 19 53.05 -3.82 -38.13
CA GLY A 19 51.78 -4.39 -38.61
C GLY A 19 50.55 -3.50 -38.39
N SER A 20 50.74 -2.24 -37.96
CA SER A 20 49.68 -1.24 -37.78
C SER A 20 49.83 -0.08 -38.76
N ASN A 21 48.74 0.32 -39.41
CA ASN A 21 48.74 1.49 -40.31
C ASN A 21 48.56 2.78 -39.50
N VAL A 22 49.60 3.61 -39.43
CA VAL A 22 49.58 4.91 -38.74
C VAL A 22 49.53 6.05 -39.76
N GLU A 23 48.75 7.09 -39.47
CA GLU A 23 48.65 8.30 -40.30
C GLU A 23 49.64 9.37 -39.82
N PHE A 24 50.52 9.79 -40.71
CA PHE A 24 51.55 10.80 -40.47
C PHE A 24 51.30 12.05 -41.31
N ARG A 25 51.50 13.24 -40.73
CA ARG A 25 51.49 14.52 -41.46
C ARG A 25 52.88 15.14 -41.53
N LYS A 26 53.20 15.77 -42.65
CA LYS A 26 54.46 16.51 -42.80
C LYS A 26 54.49 17.72 -41.86
N VAL A 27 55.60 17.93 -41.18
CA VAL A 27 55.80 19.06 -40.25
C VAL A 27 57.11 19.78 -40.52
N ASP A 28 57.11 21.08 -40.24
CA ASP A 28 58.28 21.97 -40.37
C ASP A 28 58.87 22.25 -38.98
N ARG A 29 59.43 21.19 -38.38
CA ARG A 29 60.15 21.20 -37.09
C ARG A 29 61.28 20.17 -37.11
N LYS A 30 62.23 20.28 -36.16
CA LYS A 30 63.19 19.19 -35.92
C LYS A 30 62.43 17.88 -35.59
N ALA A 31 62.96 16.76 -36.07
CA ALA A 31 62.46 15.44 -35.72
C ALA A 31 62.71 15.14 -34.24
N GLN A 32 61.89 14.24 -33.72
CA GLN A 32 61.88 13.73 -32.35
C GLN A 32 61.77 12.20 -32.40
N ALA A 33 62.15 11.51 -31.33
CA ALA A 33 61.98 10.06 -31.25
C ALA A 33 60.49 9.69 -31.43
N GLY A 34 60.20 8.72 -32.30
CA GLY A 34 58.85 8.33 -32.72
C GLY A 34 58.21 9.15 -33.85
N ASP A 35 58.90 10.17 -34.41
CA ASP A 35 58.56 10.69 -35.74
C ASP A 35 59.07 9.73 -36.83
N ILE A 36 58.57 9.88 -38.06
CA ILE A 36 59.22 9.28 -39.25
C ILE A 36 59.89 10.37 -40.10
N VAL A 37 61.02 10.00 -40.70
CA VAL A 37 61.76 10.84 -41.65
C VAL A 37 61.75 10.21 -43.04
N LYS A 38 61.54 11.04 -44.05
CA LYS A 38 61.71 10.66 -45.44
C LYS A 38 63.04 11.18 -45.97
N ILE A 39 63.89 10.29 -46.47
CA ILE A 39 65.18 10.67 -47.04
C ILE A 39 64.97 11.35 -48.39
N THR A 40 65.58 12.52 -48.61
CA THR A 40 65.44 13.32 -49.84
C THR A 40 66.75 13.66 -50.53
N GLU A 41 67.86 13.15 -50.01
CA GLU A 41 69.20 13.27 -50.59
C GLU A 41 69.55 12.02 -51.42
N ASP A 42 70.23 12.22 -52.56
CA ASP A 42 70.54 11.18 -53.54
C ASP A 42 71.91 10.52 -53.33
N ASP A 43 72.85 11.18 -52.63
CA ASP A 43 74.17 10.64 -52.26
C ASP A 43 74.16 9.91 -50.90
N MET A 44 73.23 8.96 -50.75
CA MET A 44 73.11 8.13 -49.55
C MET A 44 74.00 6.88 -49.61
N PRO A 45 74.49 6.37 -48.45
CA PRO A 45 75.12 5.06 -48.37
C PRO A 45 74.17 3.94 -48.82
N ARG A 46 74.71 2.82 -49.31
CA ARG A 46 73.94 1.69 -49.90
C ARG A 46 72.84 1.07 -49.02
N TYR A 47 72.82 1.39 -47.73
CA TYR A 47 71.95 0.83 -46.69
C TYR A 47 70.91 1.84 -46.17
N VAL A 48 70.93 3.10 -46.67
CA VAL A 48 69.86 4.10 -46.50
C VAL A 48 69.32 4.47 -47.89
N ILE A 49 68.02 4.30 -48.13
CA ILE A 49 67.45 4.40 -49.48
C ILE A 49 66.80 5.78 -49.71
N GLU A 50 67.25 6.51 -50.75
CA GLU A 50 66.60 7.75 -51.20
C GLU A 50 65.09 7.56 -51.40
N GLY A 51 64.29 8.45 -50.82
CA GLY A 51 62.84 8.46 -50.94
C GLY A 51 62.10 7.44 -50.06
N ALA A 52 62.81 6.57 -49.33
CA ALA A 52 62.23 5.72 -48.31
C ALA A 52 61.92 6.50 -47.01
N PHE A 53 61.11 5.89 -46.16
CA PHE A 53 60.72 6.41 -44.85
C PHE A 53 61.31 5.51 -43.76
N TYR A 54 61.94 6.12 -42.77
CA TYR A 54 62.54 5.46 -41.61
C TYR A 54 61.97 6.06 -40.32
N GLU A 55 61.84 5.24 -39.27
CA GLU A 55 61.45 5.68 -37.94
C GLU A 55 62.66 6.26 -37.19
N VAL A 56 62.45 7.36 -36.48
CA VAL A 56 63.46 7.98 -35.63
C VAL A 56 63.45 7.28 -34.28
N ASP A 57 64.40 6.39 -34.07
CA ASP A 57 64.56 5.62 -32.82
C ASP A 57 64.95 6.56 -31.67
N SER A 58 65.94 7.42 -31.91
CA SER A 58 66.41 8.40 -30.94
C SER A 58 66.93 9.68 -31.61
N VAL A 59 67.20 10.71 -30.80
CA VAL A 59 67.78 11.98 -31.26
C VAL A 59 68.98 12.29 -30.38
N ASP A 60 70.10 12.61 -31.01
CA ASP A 60 71.37 12.83 -30.32
C ASP A 60 71.41 14.17 -29.52
N SER A 61 72.51 14.39 -28.81
CA SER A 61 72.80 15.63 -28.07
C SER A 61 72.89 16.93 -28.91
N HIS A 62 73.09 16.85 -30.23
CA HIS A 62 73.09 17.98 -31.17
C HIS A 62 71.70 18.19 -31.83
N GLY A 63 70.82 17.20 -31.68
CA GLY A 63 69.46 17.21 -32.18
C GLY A 63 69.34 16.65 -33.58
N ASP A 64 70.20 15.68 -33.92
CA ASP A 64 70.22 14.95 -35.19
C ASP A 64 69.60 13.54 -35.04
N PRO A 65 68.75 13.08 -35.98
CA PRO A 65 67.98 11.84 -35.81
C PRO A 65 68.81 10.59 -36.06
N GLN A 66 68.66 9.59 -35.17
CA GLN A 66 69.16 8.23 -35.38
C GLN A 66 68.03 7.36 -35.93
N ILE A 67 68.33 6.54 -36.94
CA ILE A 67 67.39 5.60 -37.56
C ILE A 67 67.97 4.18 -37.55
N ILE A 68 67.14 3.16 -37.72
CA ILE A 68 67.61 1.80 -38.04
C ILE A 68 67.63 1.61 -39.55
N ASP A 69 68.75 1.15 -40.09
CA ASP A 69 68.97 1.03 -41.54
C ASP A 69 68.50 -0.32 -42.14
N GLU A 70 68.80 -0.58 -43.42
CA GLU A 70 68.41 -1.83 -44.10
C GLU A 70 69.22 -3.07 -43.67
N ASP A 71 70.47 -2.90 -43.20
CA ASP A 71 71.30 -3.99 -42.66
C ASP A 71 70.92 -4.30 -41.19
N GLY A 72 70.32 -3.33 -40.49
CA GLY A 72 69.59 -3.50 -39.22
C GLY A 72 70.26 -2.89 -37.99
N ASP A 73 71.29 -2.07 -38.19
CA ASP A 73 71.99 -1.30 -37.17
C ASP A 73 71.62 0.20 -37.18
N GLU A 74 72.05 0.91 -36.13
CA GLU A 74 71.80 2.33 -35.93
C GLU A 74 72.63 3.19 -36.90
N TYR A 75 71.97 4.16 -37.57
CA TYR A 75 72.59 5.10 -38.48
C TYR A 75 72.23 6.56 -38.15
N ASP A 76 73.27 7.40 -38.10
CA ASP A 76 73.19 8.84 -37.78
C ASP A 76 72.91 9.67 -39.04
N LEU A 77 71.79 10.41 -39.06
CA LEU A 77 71.45 11.33 -40.17
C LEU A 77 72.10 12.73 -40.05
N CYS A 78 73.07 12.90 -39.15
CA CYS A 78 73.85 14.14 -39.01
C CYS A 78 74.42 14.63 -40.36
N GLY A 79 74.00 15.83 -40.77
CA GLY A 79 74.45 16.48 -42.01
C GLY A 79 73.67 16.10 -43.27
N HIS A 80 72.70 15.18 -43.19
CA HIS A 80 71.91 14.72 -44.34
C HIS A 80 70.55 15.42 -44.46
N SER A 81 70.00 15.44 -45.68
CA SER A 81 68.72 16.12 -45.98
C SER A 81 67.51 15.17 -45.97
N PHE A 82 66.54 15.47 -45.11
CA PHE A 82 65.32 14.68 -44.91
C PHE A 82 64.09 15.56 -44.63
N GLU A 83 62.89 14.98 -44.79
CA GLU A 83 61.61 15.60 -44.45
C GLU A 83 60.98 14.89 -43.23
N VAL A 84 60.48 15.66 -42.26
CA VAL A 84 59.92 15.14 -40.99
C VAL A 84 58.40 15.01 -41.07
N TYR A 85 57.87 13.91 -40.53
CA TYR A 85 56.45 13.68 -40.40
C TYR A 85 56.10 13.19 -38.98
N GLU A 86 55.08 13.79 -38.38
CA GLU A 86 54.60 13.43 -37.03
C GLU A 86 53.30 12.62 -37.11
N ALA A 87 53.12 11.70 -36.16
CA ALA A 87 51.91 10.88 -36.07
C ALA A 87 50.70 11.74 -35.66
N LEU A 88 49.59 11.59 -36.40
CA LEU A 88 48.29 12.09 -35.97
C LEU A 88 47.65 11.06 -35.03
N THR A 89 47.24 11.50 -33.84
CA THR A 89 46.69 10.70 -32.73
C THR A 89 45.86 9.48 -33.17
N PRO A 90 46.12 8.28 -32.63
CA PRO A 90 45.55 7.04 -33.14
C PRO A 90 44.04 6.95 -32.86
N VAL A 91 43.26 6.89 -33.94
CA VAL A 91 41.86 6.46 -33.90
C VAL A 91 41.85 4.94 -34.01
N PHE A 92 41.83 4.25 -32.86
CA PHE A 92 41.66 2.80 -32.84
C PHE A 92 40.22 2.43 -33.19
N ALA A 93 40.05 1.86 -34.38
CA ALA A 93 38.81 1.18 -34.78
C ALA A 93 38.86 -0.30 -34.36
N GLU A 94 37.75 -0.82 -33.84
CA GLU A 94 37.62 -2.21 -33.38
C GLU A 94 37.74 -3.24 -34.52
N VAL A 95 38.51 -4.31 -34.31
CA VAL A 95 38.27 -5.63 -34.95
C VAL A 95 38.63 -6.76 -33.95
N ALA A 96 37.70 -7.69 -33.74
CA ALA A 96 37.86 -8.92 -32.95
C ALA A 96 38.54 -10.05 -33.77
N ALA A 97 39.18 -11.10 -33.24
CA ALA A 97 39.73 -11.49 -31.94
C ALA A 97 40.74 -12.65 -32.23
N GLU A 98 41.48 -13.32 -31.34
CA GLU A 98 41.53 -13.48 -29.87
C GLU A 98 43.02 -13.42 -29.42
N SER A 99 43.42 -13.31 -28.14
CA SER A 99 42.69 -13.39 -26.87
C SER A 99 43.07 -12.24 -25.90
N THR A 100 42.05 -11.80 -25.16
CA THR A 100 42.06 -11.09 -23.87
C THR A 100 43.39 -10.51 -23.35
N GLY A 101 43.52 -9.18 -23.39
CA GLY A 101 44.51 -8.43 -22.61
C GLY A 101 44.26 -8.44 -21.08
N GLU A 102 43.34 -9.28 -20.61
CA GLU A 102 42.99 -9.53 -19.21
C GLU A 102 42.93 -11.05 -18.97
N ILE A 103 43.42 -11.51 -17.83
CA ILE A 103 43.37 -12.92 -17.39
C ILE A 103 42.79 -12.99 -15.98
N THR A 104 42.14 -14.10 -15.64
CA THR A 104 41.71 -14.38 -14.27
C THR A 104 42.62 -15.44 -13.65
N PHE A 105 43.29 -15.10 -12.55
CA PHE A 105 44.18 -16.00 -11.80
C PHE A 105 43.85 -15.91 -10.31
N GLU A 106 43.69 -17.07 -9.65
CA GLU A 106 43.26 -17.21 -8.25
C GLU A 106 42.10 -16.29 -7.81
N GLY A 107 41.13 -16.07 -8.71
CA GLY A 107 39.94 -15.24 -8.46
C GLY A 107 40.13 -13.73 -8.64
N ALA A 108 41.34 -13.25 -8.91
CA ALA A 108 41.61 -11.85 -9.28
C ALA A 108 41.74 -11.69 -10.81
N GLN A 109 41.39 -10.51 -11.33
CA GLN A 109 41.71 -10.13 -12.71
C GLN A 109 43.12 -9.54 -12.78
N TYR A 110 43.80 -9.71 -13.91
CA TYR A 110 45.09 -9.10 -14.20
C TYR A 110 45.11 -8.64 -15.65
N ARG A 111 45.63 -7.45 -15.96
CA ARG A 111 45.79 -6.94 -17.34
C ARG A 111 47.22 -7.06 -17.80
N LYS A 112 47.41 -7.34 -19.08
CA LYS A 112 48.74 -7.36 -19.70
C LYS A 112 49.38 -5.97 -19.66
N VAL A 113 50.62 -5.89 -19.19
CA VAL A 113 51.39 -4.63 -19.10
C VAL A 113 52.75 -4.77 -19.76
N ASN A 114 53.20 -3.70 -20.42
CA ASN A 114 54.54 -3.63 -21.03
C ASN A 114 55.52 -2.93 -20.07
N ARG A 115 55.89 -3.63 -19.00
CA ARG A 115 56.92 -3.22 -18.02
C ARG A 115 57.57 -4.46 -17.39
N SER A 116 58.73 -4.29 -16.75
CA SER A 116 59.33 -5.35 -15.92
C SER A 116 58.34 -5.83 -14.83
N ALA A 117 58.45 -7.10 -14.49
CA ALA A 117 57.68 -7.74 -13.42
C ALA A 117 58.02 -7.14 -12.05
N ARG A 118 57.11 -7.31 -11.10
CA ARG A 118 57.26 -6.97 -9.68
C ARG A 118 56.66 -8.09 -8.83
N GLU A 119 57.07 -8.16 -7.58
CA GLU A 119 56.43 -9.00 -6.56
C GLU A 119 54.89 -8.78 -6.56
N GLY A 120 54.12 -9.85 -6.68
CA GLY A 120 52.66 -9.84 -6.79
C GLY A 120 52.07 -9.54 -8.18
N ASP A 121 52.88 -9.35 -9.23
CA ASP A 121 52.41 -9.49 -10.61
C ASP A 121 52.27 -10.97 -10.98
N VAL A 122 51.52 -11.28 -12.04
CA VAL A 122 51.44 -12.61 -12.64
C VAL A 122 52.20 -12.62 -13.96
N ILE A 123 53.00 -13.64 -14.21
CA ILE A 123 53.67 -13.85 -15.49
C ILE A 123 53.13 -15.08 -16.23
N ILE A 124 53.16 -15.04 -17.56
CA ILE A 124 52.91 -16.20 -18.43
C ILE A 124 54.14 -16.42 -19.31
N LEU A 125 54.79 -17.57 -19.16
CA LEU A 125 55.96 -17.95 -19.96
C LEU A 125 55.53 -18.27 -21.41
N ARG A 126 56.10 -17.55 -22.38
CA ARG A 126 55.79 -17.70 -23.80
C ARG A 126 56.44 -18.94 -24.42
N SER A 127 57.52 -19.44 -23.83
CA SER A 127 58.14 -20.73 -24.11
C SER A 127 58.37 -21.43 -22.78
N ALA A 128 58.13 -22.74 -22.69
CA ALA A 128 58.66 -23.51 -21.56
C ALA A 128 60.19 -23.70 -21.74
N PRO A 129 60.93 -23.84 -20.63
CA PRO A 129 62.26 -24.42 -20.62
C PRO A 129 62.24 -25.91 -21.07
N PHE A 130 63.41 -26.56 -21.06
CA PHE A 130 63.53 -27.99 -21.38
C PHE A 130 62.65 -28.88 -20.48
N GLU A 131 62.28 -30.08 -20.96
CA GLU A 131 61.40 -31.10 -20.30
C GLU A 131 61.89 -31.63 -18.92
N GLU A 132 62.87 -30.98 -18.28
CA GLU A 132 63.47 -31.33 -16.99
C GLU A 132 62.99 -30.41 -15.84
N TYR A 133 62.17 -29.39 -16.13
CA TYR A 133 61.58 -28.48 -15.14
C TYR A 133 60.05 -28.60 -15.12
N ASP A 134 59.46 -28.57 -13.91
CA ASP A 134 58.02 -28.71 -13.68
C ASP A 134 57.26 -27.37 -13.92
N ILE A 135 57.44 -26.81 -15.13
CA ILE A 135 56.88 -25.53 -15.57
C ILE A 135 56.09 -25.73 -16.86
N THR A 136 54.81 -25.34 -16.86
CA THR A 136 53.91 -25.50 -18.00
C THR A 136 53.81 -24.21 -18.85
N GLN A 137 54.13 -24.32 -20.15
CA GLN A 137 54.00 -23.21 -21.10
C GLN A 137 52.56 -22.68 -21.16
N GLY A 138 52.39 -21.36 -21.05
CA GLY A 138 51.08 -20.71 -21.11
C GLY A 138 50.29 -20.72 -19.79
N THR A 139 50.81 -21.35 -18.73
CA THR A 139 50.23 -21.26 -17.38
C THR A 139 50.61 -19.91 -16.74
N PRO A 140 49.68 -19.25 -16.02
CA PRO A 140 49.98 -18.08 -15.17
C PRO A 140 50.64 -18.49 -13.84
N TYR A 141 51.68 -17.76 -13.46
CA TYR A 141 52.41 -17.93 -12.20
C TYR A 141 52.57 -16.58 -11.47
N GLU A 142 52.41 -16.55 -10.15
CA GLU A 142 52.65 -15.34 -9.34
C GLU A 142 54.15 -15.14 -9.07
N VAL A 143 54.60 -13.89 -9.20
CA VAL A 143 55.97 -13.47 -8.92
C VAL A 143 56.15 -13.30 -7.41
N THR A 144 56.97 -14.18 -6.81
CA THR A 144 57.18 -14.26 -5.35
C THR A 144 58.28 -13.33 -4.85
N LEU A 145 59.25 -12.99 -5.69
CA LEU A 145 60.21 -11.90 -5.51
C LEU A 145 60.82 -11.51 -6.86
N VAL A 146 61.60 -10.42 -6.88
CA VAL A 146 62.45 -10.03 -8.01
C VAL A 146 63.88 -9.90 -7.50
N ASP A 147 64.84 -10.41 -8.27
CA ASP A 147 66.24 -10.49 -7.89
C ASP A 147 67.00 -9.15 -8.09
N SER A 148 68.32 -9.15 -7.88
CA SER A 148 69.18 -7.98 -8.12
C SER A 148 69.46 -7.66 -9.60
N SER A 149 68.96 -8.47 -10.51
CA SER A 149 69.12 -8.42 -11.97
C SER A 149 67.82 -7.98 -12.68
N ASP A 150 66.77 -7.69 -11.92
CA ASP A 150 65.37 -7.48 -12.33
C ASP A 150 64.65 -8.74 -12.89
N ASP A 151 65.18 -9.95 -12.62
CA ASP A 151 64.55 -11.22 -13.00
C ASP A 151 63.53 -11.69 -11.92
N PRO A 152 62.31 -12.11 -12.30
CA PRO A 152 61.31 -12.59 -11.34
C PRO A 152 61.51 -14.06 -10.94
N HIS A 153 61.28 -14.36 -9.65
CA HIS A 153 61.11 -15.73 -9.15
C HIS A 153 59.65 -16.12 -9.05
N ILE A 154 59.34 -17.38 -9.35
CA ILE A 154 57.97 -17.94 -9.28
C ILE A 154 57.97 -19.28 -8.53
N LYS A 155 56.76 -19.80 -8.25
CA LYS A 155 56.56 -21.19 -7.84
C LYS A 155 56.28 -22.08 -9.05
N ASP A 156 56.94 -23.24 -9.10
CA ASP A 156 56.69 -24.27 -10.13
C ASP A 156 55.41 -25.09 -9.85
N ASP A 157 55.04 -25.99 -10.77
CA ASP A 157 53.82 -26.80 -10.69
C ASP A 157 53.81 -27.80 -9.50
N GLU A 158 54.97 -28.08 -8.88
CA GLU A 158 55.10 -28.87 -7.64
C GLU A 158 55.33 -28.00 -6.37
N GLY A 159 55.46 -26.67 -6.51
CA GLY A 159 55.67 -25.69 -5.43
C GLY A 159 57.13 -25.39 -5.08
N GLY A 160 58.09 -25.84 -5.88
CA GLY A 160 59.50 -25.45 -5.82
C GLY A 160 59.72 -23.99 -6.25
N ASP A 161 60.90 -23.44 -5.92
CA ASP A 161 61.30 -22.09 -6.32
C ASP A 161 61.99 -22.13 -7.68
N TYR A 162 61.48 -21.37 -8.65
CA TYR A 162 62.02 -21.28 -10.02
C TYR A 162 62.48 -19.85 -10.34
N ASP A 163 63.61 -19.75 -11.03
CA ASP A 163 64.28 -18.51 -11.45
C ASP A 163 64.13 -18.36 -12.97
N THR A 164 63.46 -17.30 -13.42
CA THR A 164 63.17 -17.09 -14.85
C THR A 164 64.29 -16.37 -15.60
N CYS A 165 65.53 -16.41 -15.10
CA CYS A 165 66.68 -15.86 -15.83
C CYS A 165 66.76 -16.45 -17.26
N ASP A 166 66.99 -15.58 -18.25
CA ASP A 166 66.96 -15.89 -19.70
C ASP A 166 65.60 -16.35 -20.31
N ASP A 167 64.51 -16.44 -19.53
CA ASP A 167 63.18 -16.83 -20.05
C ASP A 167 62.40 -15.66 -20.68
N VAL A 168 61.51 -15.97 -21.63
CA VAL A 168 60.64 -14.98 -22.29
C VAL A 168 59.20 -15.11 -21.80
N PHE A 169 58.72 -14.10 -21.07
CA PHE A 169 57.39 -14.06 -20.47
C PHE A 169 56.58 -12.81 -20.84
N ASP A 170 55.27 -12.89 -20.61
CA ASP A 170 54.34 -11.75 -20.59
C ASP A 170 53.99 -11.39 -19.15
N VAL A 171 54.04 -10.10 -18.80
CA VAL A 171 53.71 -9.59 -17.46
C VAL A 171 52.26 -9.12 -17.41
N TYR A 172 51.54 -9.52 -16.37
CA TYR A 172 50.17 -9.16 -16.09
C TYR A 172 50.06 -8.51 -14.69
N GLU A 173 49.64 -7.25 -14.67
CA GLU A 173 49.43 -6.44 -13.47
C GLU A 173 48.02 -6.66 -12.92
N LYS A 174 47.89 -6.85 -11.61
CA LYS A 174 46.61 -7.10 -10.94
C LYS A 174 45.62 -5.96 -11.17
N VAL A 175 44.52 -6.27 -11.86
CA VAL A 175 43.34 -5.41 -11.95
C VAL A 175 42.40 -5.88 -10.85
N SER A 176 42.40 -5.16 -9.73
CA SER A 176 41.60 -5.53 -8.56
C SER A 176 40.13 -5.73 -8.92
N ALA A 177 39.44 -6.58 -8.18
CA ALA A 177 37.99 -6.60 -8.17
C ALA A 177 37.44 -5.18 -7.88
N GLU A 178 36.58 -4.68 -8.77
CA GLU A 178 35.89 -3.42 -8.53
C GLU A 178 34.81 -3.61 -7.46
N THR A 179 34.95 -2.92 -6.33
CA THR A 179 33.91 -2.89 -5.30
C THR A 179 33.25 -1.52 -5.25
N THR A 180 31.93 -1.51 -5.38
CA THR A 180 31.12 -0.29 -5.27
C THR A 180 30.69 -0.08 -3.82
N VAL A 181 31.35 0.84 -3.12
CA VAL A 181 30.96 1.24 -1.75
C VAL A 181 30.21 2.56 -1.81
N ARG A 182 28.95 2.58 -1.32
CA ARG A 182 28.09 3.78 -1.28
C ARG A 182 27.87 4.48 -2.63
N GLY A 183 27.98 3.75 -3.75
CA GLY A 183 27.80 4.28 -5.11
C GLY A 183 29.07 4.82 -5.76
N VAL A 184 30.20 4.78 -5.05
CA VAL A 184 31.54 5.12 -5.56
C VAL A 184 32.30 3.81 -5.84
N GLN A 185 32.97 3.73 -6.99
CA GLN A 185 33.85 2.61 -7.33
C GLN A 185 35.21 2.74 -6.63
N TYR A 186 35.64 1.66 -5.98
CA TYR A 186 36.96 1.53 -5.36
C TYR A 186 37.71 0.32 -5.92
N LEU A 187 39.02 0.49 -5.99
CA LEU A 187 40.05 -0.48 -6.34
C LEU A 187 40.50 -1.19 -5.05
N GLU A 188 40.36 -2.52 -4.96
CA GLU A 188 40.81 -3.31 -3.80
C GLU A 188 42.30 -3.66 -3.91
N VAL A 189 43.16 -2.95 -3.20
CA VAL A 189 44.62 -3.11 -3.25
C VAL A 189 45.13 -3.80 -1.99
N LYS A 190 45.71 -5.00 -2.12
CA LYS A 190 46.41 -5.67 -1.02
C LYS A 190 47.78 -5.03 -0.80
N ARG A 191 47.83 -4.04 0.10
CA ARG A 191 49.07 -3.34 0.51
C ARG A 191 48.91 -2.79 1.92
N GLN A 192 50.02 -2.43 2.56
CA GLN A 192 50.00 -1.65 3.80
C GLN A 192 49.22 -0.34 3.60
N ALA A 193 48.29 -0.07 4.50
CA ALA A 193 47.50 1.15 4.51
C ALA A 193 48.30 2.35 5.03
N ARG A 194 47.73 3.54 4.89
CA ARG A 194 48.25 4.78 5.47
C ARG A 194 47.16 5.48 6.26
N ALA A 195 47.55 6.27 7.26
CA ALA A 195 46.64 7.13 8.01
C ALA A 195 45.78 8.00 7.06
N GLY A 196 44.46 7.89 7.19
CA GLY A 196 43.46 8.54 6.36
C GLY A 196 42.97 7.74 5.15
N GLU A 197 43.50 6.55 4.87
CA GLU A 197 42.99 5.65 3.83
C GLU A 197 41.83 4.79 4.34
N THR A 198 40.95 4.36 3.45
CA THR A 198 39.86 3.42 3.75
C THR A 198 40.33 2.00 3.49
N ILE A 199 40.03 1.08 4.41
CA ILE A 199 40.30 -0.35 4.29
C ILE A 199 38.99 -1.14 4.32
N LYS A 200 38.99 -2.34 3.75
CA LYS A 200 37.91 -3.34 3.79
C LYS A 200 38.46 -4.60 4.46
N MET A 201 37.74 -5.15 5.44
CA MET A 201 38.09 -6.40 6.11
C MET A 201 37.81 -7.60 5.20
N MET A 202 38.74 -8.56 5.21
CA MET A 202 38.73 -9.75 4.35
C MET A 202 38.34 -11.03 5.09
N ASP A 203 38.09 -10.97 6.41
CA ASP A 203 37.72 -12.12 7.25
C ASP A 203 36.86 -11.68 8.46
N ASP A 204 36.05 -12.59 8.99
CA ASP A 204 35.24 -12.39 10.20
C ASP A 204 35.91 -13.00 11.44
N ASP A 205 36.82 -12.24 12.07
CA ASP A 205 37.59 -12.69 13.25
C ASP A 205 36.72 -13.01 14.49
N GLY A 206 35.40 -12.77 14.41
CA GLY A 206 34.37 -13.27 15.32
C GLY A 206 34.38 -12.73 16.76
N ALA A 207 35.48 -12.10 17.17
CA ALA A 207 35.74 -11.58 18.50
C ALA A 207 35.72 -10.05 18.58
N ASP A 208 36.02 -9.37 17.47
CA ASP A 208 36.46 -7.96 17.47
C ASP A 208 35.53 -6.96 16.75
N GLY A 209 34.25 -7.32 16.55
CA GLY A 209 33.19 -6.33 16.24
C GLY A 209 33.00 -5.94 14.76
N TRP A 210 33.67 -6.61 13.83
CA TRP A 210 33.42 -6.49 12.38
C TRP A 210 32.98 -7.81 11.73
N ALA A 211 32.44 -7.71 10.52
CA ALA A 211 32.21 -8.83 9.61
C ALA A 211 33.10 -8.72 8.36
N GLU A 212 33.27 -9.83 7.64
CA GLU A 212 33.88 -9.83 6.30
C GLU A 212 33.19 -8.78 5.40
N GLY A 213 33.98 -7.91 4.77
CA GLY A 213 33.50 -6.83 3.91
C GLY A 213 33.19 -5.50 4.60
N ASP A 214 33.26 -5.40 5.94
CA ASP A 214 33.14 -4.12 6.63
C ASP A 214 34.30 -3.17 6.27
N THR A 215 34.00 -1.87 6.18
CA THR A 215 34.97 -0.84 5.75
C THR A 215 35.26 0.18 6.83
N PHE A 216 36.54 0.41 7.13
CA PHE A 216 37.02 1.32 8.18
C PHE A 216 37.98 2.38 7.62
N ILE A 217 38.13 3.50 8.32
CA ILE A 217 39.14 4.52 7.99
C ILE A 217 40.30 4.37 8.96
N VAL A 218 41.51 4.22 8.43
CA VAL A 218 42.73 4.11 9.22
C VAL A 218 43.03 5.46 9.87
N THR A 219 43.10 5.49 11.20
CA THR A 219 43.35 6.71 11.98
C THR A 219 44.84 7.02 12.07
N GLU A 220 45.66 6.00 12.32
CA GLU A 220 47.12 6.05 12.35
C GLU A 220 47.73 4.69 11.95
N ILE A 221 49.05 4.66 11.78
CA ILE A 221 49.84 3.43 11.66
C ILE A 221 50.69 3.37 12.93
N ASP A 222 50.73 2.21 13.58
CA ASP A 222 51.45 2.06 14.85
C ASP A 222 52.98 1.87 14.67
N SER A 223 53.68 1.48 15.75
CA SER A 223 55.14 1.29 15.70
C SER A 223 55.59 0.05 14.94
N ASP A 224 54.71 -0.94 14.80
CA ASP A 224 55.02 -2.26 14.26
C ASP A 224 54.57 -2.36 12.79
N GLY A 225 53.71 -1.43 12.35
CA GLY A 225 53.28 -1.24 10.97
C GLY A 225 51.78 -1.47 10.77
N ASP A 226 51.03 -1.73 11.84
CA ASP A 226 49.64 -2.13 11.77
C ASP A 226 48.71 -0.94 11.55
N ALA A 227 47.62 -1.18 10.82
CA ALA A 227 46.59 -0.19 10.58
C ALA A 227 45.71 -0.04 11.83
N VAL A 228 45.75 1.14 12.45
CA VAL A 228 44.89 1.49 13.59
C VAL A 228 43.57 2.06 13.07
N PHE A 229 42.45 1.59 13.59
CA PHE A 229 41.10 2.08 13.24
C PHE A 229 40.14 1.97 14.42
N GLU A 230 38.96 2.58 14.31
CA GLU A 230 37.86 2.47 15.28
C GLU A 230 36.80 1.50 14.72
N ASP A 231 36.39 0.52 15.51
CA ASP A 231 35.41 -0.49 15.08
C ASP A 231 33.94 0.01 15.15
N ASN A 232 32.99 -0.87 14.82
CA ASN A 232 31.56 -0.54 14.80
C ASN A 232 30.96 -0.22 16.19
N ASP A 233 31.63 -0.60 17.29
CA ASP A 233 31.21 -0.36 18.67
C ASP A 233 31.95 0.83 19.32
N GLY A 234 32.98 1.36 18.65
CA GLY A 234 33.77 2.52 19.08
C GLY A 234 35.09 2.16 19.78
N ASP A 235 35.49 0.89 19.74
CA ASP A 235 36.76 0.44 20.32
C ASP A 235 37.91 0.55 19.30
N THR A 236 39.09 0.92 19.78
CA THR A 236 40.30 1.05 18.94
C THR A 236 40.89 -0.33 18.64
N ARG A 237 41.10 -0.62 17.36
CA ARG A 237 41.65 -1.87 16.83
C ARG A 237 42.92 -1.61 16.03
N TYR A 238 43.75 -2.64 15.92
CA TYR A 238 44.98 -2.67 15.15
C TYR A 238 45.04 -4.01 14.43
N LYS A 239 45.37 -3.98 13.13
CA LYS A 239 45.55 -5.18 12.30
C LYS A 239 46.65 -4.98 11.26
N ASP A 240 47.40 -6.05 11.02
CA ASP A 240 48.33 -6.17 9.91
C ASP A 240 47.60 -6.29 8.54
N THR A 241 48.38 -6.32 7.47
CA THR A 241 47.88 -6.42 6.09
C THR A 241 47.07 -7.66 5.77
N ASP A 242 47.18 -8.76 6.51
CA ASP A 242 46.57 -10.04 6.12
C ASP A 242 45.04 -9.96 6.27
N TYR A 243 44.56 -9.18 7.25
CA TYR A 243 43.14 -9.01 7.55
C TYR A 243 42.37 -8.03 6.64
N TYR A 244 43.05 -7.16 5.88
CA TYR A 244 42.38 -6.11 5.10
C TYR A 244 42.90 -5.93 3.65
N VAL A 245 42.16 -5.16 2.85
CA VAL A 245 42.61 -4.54 1.59
C VAL A 245 42.34 -3.03 1.63
N VAL A 246 43.19 -2.23 0.99
CA VAL A 246 43.02 -0.78 0.87
C VAL A 246 42.06 -0.46 -0.27
N LEU A 247 41.11 0.45 -0.04
CA LEU A 247 40.17 0.92 -1.04
C LEU A 247 40.65 2.23 -1.68
N GLU A 248 41.23 2.14 -2.88
CA GLU A 248 41.66 3.34 -3.63
C GLU A 248 40.53 3.83 -4.58
N PRO A 249 40.13 5.10 -4.54
CA PRO A 249 39.05 5.61 -5.40
C PRO A 249 39.49 5.72 -6.87
N VAL A 250 38.68 5.18 -7.79
CA VAL A 250 39.05 4.99 -9.20
C VAL A 250 39.09 6.30 -10.02
N ASN A 251 38.58 7.42 -9.49
CA ASN A 251 38.66 8.73 -10.17
C ASN A 251 38.91 9.91 -9.21
N ALA A 252 39.23 11.09 -9.77
CA ALA A 252 39.59 12.29 -9.01
C ALA A 252 38.41 12.91 -8.22
N GLU A 253 37.17 12.67 -8.63
CA GLU A 253 35.95 13.13 -7.94
C GLU A 253 35.69 12.24 -6.71
N ALA A 254 35.80 10.92 -6.88
CA ALA A 254 35.78 9.93 -5.82
C ALA A 254 36.91 10.13 -4.79
N LYS A 255 38.09 10.60 -5.22
CA LYS A 255 39.18 11.00 -4.32
C LYS A 255 38.87 12.27 -3.52
N ALA A 256 38.09 13.20 -4.07
CA ALA A 256 37.61 14.37 -3.34
C ALA A 256 36.48 14.00 -2.36
N GLU A 257 35.67 12.99 -2.69
CA GLU A 257 34.55 12.50 -1.87
C GLU A 257 35.01 11.56 -0.73
N SER A 258 36.04 10.73 -0.93
CA SER A 258 36.63 9.90 0.13
C SER A 258 37.54 10.68 1.09
N ALA A 259 38.24 11.72 0.60
CA ALA A 259 39.01 12.63 1.44
C ALA A 259 38.14 13.62 2.24
N ALA A 260 36.85 13.73 1.89
CA ALA A 260 35.89 14.46 2.70
C ALA A 260 35.51 13.63 3.93
N LYS A 261 36.05 13.99 5.10
CA LYS A 261 35.54 13.52 6.39
C LYS A 261 34.00 13.63 6.37
N PRO A 262 33.26 12.58 6.76
CA PRO A 262 31.80 12.58 6.62
C PRO A 262 31.25 13.84 7.28
N LYS A 263 30.45 14.60 6.53
CA LYS A 263 29.85 15.83 7.04
C LYS A 263 28.95 15.45 8.21
N ARG A 264 29.45 15.69 9.42
CA ARG A 264 28.74 15.43 10.68
C ARG A 264 27.31 15.94 10.56
N LEU A 265 26.35 15.05 10.83
CA LEU A 265 24.94 15.35 10.69
C LEU A 265 24.56 16.48 11.64
N THR A 266 23.67 17.37 11.19
CA THR A 266 23.26 18.56 11.95
C THR A 266 21.75 18.60 12.20
N VAL A 267 21.33 19.39 13.17
CA VAL A 267 19.90 19.59 13.48
C VAL A 267 19.18 20.14 12.25
N GLY A 268 18.19 19.39 11.75
CA GLY A 268 17.46 19.65 10.51
C GLY A 268 17.82 18.71 9.34
N ASP A 269 18.91 17.95 9.44
CA ASP A 269 19.25 16.92 8.45
C ASP A 269 18.35 15.68 8.61
N TYR A 270 18.08 15.01 7.48
CA TYR A 270 17.40 13.72 7.44
C TYR A 270 18.41 12.60 7.32
N ALA A 271 18.21 11.53 8.08
CA ALA A 271 19.10 10.40 8.13
C ALA A 271 18.36 9.07 7.95
N LYS A 272 19.04 8.08 7.38
CA LYS A 272 18.58 6.71 7.17
C LYS A 272 19.20 5.82 8.24
N VAL A 273 18.38 5.06 8.97
CA VAL A 273 18.82 4.09 9.98
C VAL A 273 19.47 2.90 9.28
N VAL A 274 20.79 2.72 9.44
CA VAL A 274 21.57 1.67 8.75
C VAL A 274 21.89 0.46 9.64
N ASN A 275 22.11 0.69 10.94
CA ASN A 275 22.44 -0.34 11.90
C ASN A 275 21.70 -0.11 13.24
N PRO A 276 20.40 -0.48 13.33
CA PRO A 276 19.61 -0.28 14.55
C PRO A 276 19.99 -1.29 15.64
N LYS A 277 20.33 -0.81 16.84
CA LYS A 277 20.47 -1.68 18.03
C LYS A 277 19.18 -2.45 18.29
N GLY A 278 19.28 -3.78 18.44
CA GLY A 278 18.17 -4.73 18.41
C GLY A 278 17.10 -4.63 19.51
N TYR A 279 17.22 -3.65 20.41
CA TYR A 279 16.26 -3.32 21.47
C TYR A 279 15.49 -2.01 21.21
N ARG A 280 15.56 -1.45 19.99
CA ARG A 280 14.81 -0.25 19.57
C ARG A 280 13.73 -0.57 18.52
N GLU A 281 12.68 0.25 18.48
CA GLU A 281 11.49 0.03 17.64
C GLU A 281 11.67 0.42 16.16
N HIS A 282 12.80 1.06 15.80
CA HIS A 282 13.06 1.55 14.44
C HIS A 282 13.70 0.49 13.54
N ARG A 283 13.25 0.40 12.29
CA ARG A 283 13.72 -0.61 11.33
C ARG A 283 14.89 -0.11 10.51
N ARG A 284 15.77 -1.03 10.10
CA ARG A 284 16.81 -0.78 9.10
C ARG A 284 16.18 -0.24 7.81
N GLY A 285 16.72 0.84 7.28
CA GLY A 285 16.19 1.58 6.12
C GLY A 285 15.17 2.68 6.43
N GLN A 286 14.75 2.86 7.69
CA GLN A 286 13.80 3.92 8.06
C GLN A 286 14.43 5.32 8.02
N ILE A 287 13.70 6.30 7.48
CA ILE A 287 14.15 7.71 7.43
C ILE A 287 13.64 8.46 8.66
N VAL A 288 14.57 9.16 9.32
CA VAL A 288 14.36 9.97 10.52
C VAL A 288 14.85 11.40 10.31
N GLU A 289 14.30 12.36 11.05
CA GLU A 289 14.71 13.77 11.07
C GLU A 289 15.45 14.06 12.38
N ILE A 290 16.70 14.52 12.29
CA ILE A 290 17.49 14.89 13.47
C ILE A 290 17.03 16.26 13.96
N PHE A 291 16.59 16.34 15.21
CA PHE A 291 16.05 17.58 15.79
C PHE A 291 16.79 18.04 17.06
N GLU A 292 17.65 17.19 17.63
CA GLU A 292 18.50 17.53 18.77
C GLU A 292 19.88 16.89 18.57
N ASP A 293 20.93 17.58 19.02
CA ASP A 293 22.31 17.12 18.92
C ASP A 293 23.10 17.54 20.16
N VAL A 294 23.31 16.59 21.09
CA VAL A 294 23.92 16.84 22.40
C VAL A 294 25.44 16.68 22.44
N HIS A 295 26.07 16.30 21.33
CA HIS A 295 27.53 16.17 21.20
C HIS A 295 28.21 15.24 22.26
N ASP A 296 27.45 14.26 22.80
CA ASP A 296 27.94 13.16 23.64
C ASP A 296 28.01 11.86 22.83
N ARG A 297 28.42 10.73 23.43
CA ARG A 297 28.51 9.37 22.84
C ARG A 297 27.24 8.83 22.16
N GLN A 298 26.09 9.46 22.35
CA GLN A 298 24.85 9.24 21.58
C GLN A 298 24.30 10.61 21.20
N PRO A 299 24.89 11.29 20.20
CA PRO A 299 24.70 12.71 20.04
C PRO A 299 23.33 13.05 19.44
N PHE A 300 22.82 12.25 18.50
CA PHE A 300 21.68 12.65 17.67
C PHE A 300 20.36 12.13 18.25
N LYS A 301 19.42 13.04 18.52
CA LYS A 301 18.02 12.66 18.73
C LYS A 301 17.25 12.89 17.43
N ALA A 302 16.59 11.85 16.95
CA ALA A 302 15.84 11.90 15.71
C ALA A 302 14.43 11.33 15.86
N ARG A 303 13.50 11.87 15.07
CA ARG A 303 12.10 11.44 15.00
C ARG A 303 11.82 10.72 13.69
N SER A 304 11.07 9.64 13.75
CA SER A 304 10.55 8.95 12.57
C SER A 304 9.46 9.78 11.90
N LEU A 305 9.50 9.82 10.56
CA LEU A 305 8.52 10.55 9.76
C LEU A 305 7.15 9.86 9.66
N ILE A 306 7.07 8.55 9.96
CA ILE A 306 5.88 7.71 9.66
C ILE A 306 4.99 7.56 10.90
N ASP A 307 5.59 7.13 12.01
CA ASP A 307 4.92 6.86 13.30
C ASP A 307 5.11 7.99 14.33
N GLY A 308 6.07 8.89 14.12
CA GLY A 308 6.40 9.96 15.06
C GLY A 308 7.27 9.52 16.25
N GLY A 309 7.78 8.28 16.26
CA GLY A 309 8.64 7.78 17.33
C GLY A 309 9.96 8.55 17.43
N GLU A 310 10.35 8.92 18.65
CA GLU A 310 11.62 9.59 18.96
C GLU A 310 12.64 8.59 19.51
N ASN A 311 13.87 8.62 19.00
CA ASN A 311 14.98 7.84 19.55
C ASN A 311 16.32 8.59 19.48
N TRP A 312 17.28 8.13 20.29
CA TRP A 312 18.67 8.56 20.26
C TRP A 312 19.48 7.64 19.35
N TYR A 313 20.47 8.19 18.65
CA TYR A 313 21.31 7.51 17.66
C TYR A 313 22.78 7.89 17.82
N CYS A 314 23.66 6.90 17.66
CA CYS A 314 25.09 7.11 17.41
C CYS A 314 25.34 7.50 15.94
N GLU A 315 26.50 8.07 15.64
CA GLU A 315 26.90 8.46 14.28
C GLU A 315 27.03 7.26 13.31
N HIS A 316 27.33 6.06 13.82
CA HIS A 316 27.39 4.82 13.04
C HIS A 316 26.01 4.15 12.79
N GLU A 317 24.96 4.54 13.53
CA GLU A 317 23.62 3.94 13.41
C GLU A 317 22.79 4.57 12.28
N ILE A 318 23.15 5.77 11.85
CA ILE A 318 22.42 6.60 10.87
C ILE A 318 23.36 7.22 9.84
N THR A 319 22.96 7.25 8.57
CA THR A 319 23.69 7.95 7.48
C THR A 319 22.83 9.07 6.90
N LEU A 320 23.43 10.09 6.27
CA LEU A 320 22.65 11.09 5.53
C LEU A 320 21.71 10.40 4.52
N ALA A 321 20.42 10.76 4.52
CA ALA A 321 19.44 10.22 3.59
C ALA A 321 19.48 11.00 2.26
N THR A 322 19.28 10.32 1.13
CA THR A 322 19.25 11.02 -0.17
C THR A 322 17.97 11.86 -0.31
N PRO A 323 17.98 12.93 -1.13
CA PRO A 323 16.77 13.73 -1.38
C PRO A 323 15.58 12.88 -1.86
N GLU A 324 15.83 11.83 -2.64
CA GLU A 324 14.84 10.88 -3.13
C GLU A 324 14.25 10.08 -1.97
N GLU A 325 15.09 9.49 -1.11
CA GLU A 325 14.66 8.74 0.08
C GLU A 325 13.82 9.61 1.04
N VAL A 326 14.24 10.86 1.26
CA VAL A 326 13.49 11.84 2.06
C VAL A 326 12.15 12.18 1.41
N SER A 327 12.10 12.34 0.09
CA SER A 327 10.86 12.62 -0.64
C SER A 327 9.88 11.45 -0.57
N ALA A 328 10.38 10.22 -0.72
CA ALA A 328 9.61 8.99 -0.63
C ALA A 328 9.09 8.77 0.80
N ALA A 329 9.91 8.99 1.82
CA ALA A 329 9.50 8.89 3.22
C ALA A 329 8.44 9.94 3.59
N LYS A 330 8.56 11.18 3.09
CA LYS A 330 7.53 12.23 3.27
C LYS A 330 6.23 11.88 2.55
N ALA A 331 6.30 11.30 1.35
CA ALA A 331 5.12 10.82 0.64
C ALA A 331 4.44 9.64 1.38
N ALA A 332 5.21 8.69 1.89
CA ALA A 332 4.71 7.57 2.69
C ALA A 332 4.05 8.05 4.00
N ALA A 333 4.67 8.99 4.71
CA ALA A 333 4.12 9.63 5.90
C ALA A 333 2.79 10.35 5.61
N GLN A 334 2.72 11.10 4.51
CA GLN A 334 1.48 11.76 4.07
C GLN A 334 0.40 10.74 3.70
N ALA A 335 0.75 9.66 3.01
CA ALA A 335 -0.19 8.59 2.66
C ALA A 335 -0.73 7.86 3.91
N GLU A 336 0.11 7.59 4.91
CA GLU A 336 -0.34 7.00 6.17
C GLU A 336 -1.19 7.96 7.00
N ALA A 337 -0.84 9.25 7.05
CA ALA A 337 -1.67 10.28 7.69
C ALA A 337 -3.04 10.40 7.00
N GLN A 338 -3.08 10.38 5.66
CA GLN A 338 -4.32 10.35 4.88
C GLN A 338 -5.12 9.06 5.16
N ARG A 339 -4.48 7.89 5.25
CA ARG A 339 -5.14 6.63 5.61
C ARG A 339 -5.73 6.67 7.02
N LYS A 340 -4.99 7.18 8.01
CA LYS A 340 -5.48 7.36 9.40
C LYS A 340 -6.68 8.31 9.43
N ALA A 341 -6.63 9.42 8.71
CA ALA A 341 -7.75 10.35 8.58
C ALA A 341 -8.98 9.72 7.88
N ALA A 342 -8.75 8.93 6.82
CA ALA A 342 -9.80 8.25 6.06
C ALA A 342 -10.45 7.08 6.82
N ILE A 343 -9.76 6.44 7.77
CA ILE A 343 -10.32 5.43 8.69
C ILE A 343 -11.09 6.10 9.85
N GLY A 344 -10.58 7.23 10.36
CA GLY A 344 -11.22 8.01 11.42
C GLY A 344 -11.56 7.16 12.66
N PRO A 345 -12.79 7.25 13.21
CA PRO A 345 -13.16 6.50 14.42
C PRO A 345 -13.40 5.00 14.18
N PHE A 346 -13.34 4.52 12.93
CA PHE A 346 -13.67 3.13 12.56
C PHE A 346 -12.46 2.18 12.58
N ALA A 347 -11.37 2.54 13.27
CA ALA A 347 -10.14 1.73 13.33
C ALA A 347 -10.34 0.30 13.89
N GLY A 348 -11.36 0.08 14.72
CA GLY A 348 -11.77 -1.25 15.20
C GLY A 348 -12.93 -1.89 14.39
N GLY A 349 -13.31 -1.31 13.25
CA GLY A 349 -14.60 -1.56 12.61
C GLY A 349 -15.76 -0.91 13.38
N GLY A 350 -17.00 -1.31 13.05
CA GLY A 350 -18.19 -0.90 13.80
C GLY A 350 -19.44 -0.77 12.92
N PHE A 351 -20.33 0.13 13.30
CA PHE A 351 -21.60 0.40 12.62
C PHE A 351 -21.66 1.87 12.19
N ALA A 352 -22.23 2.13 11.01
CA ALA A 352 -22.37 3.49 10.49
C ALA A 352 -23.68 3.72 9.73
N GLN A 353 -24.10 4.99 9.71
CA GLN A 353 -25.07 5.52 8.75
C GLN A 353 -24.33 6.28 7.65
N ILE A 354 -24.70 6.08 6.38
CA ILE A 354 -24.14 6.82 5.25
C ILE A 354 -24.76 8.22 5.19
N ILE A 355 -23.95 9.28 5.33
CA ILE A 355 -24.41 10.68 5.32
C ILE A 355 -24.25 11.33 3.94
N ASP A 356 -23.08 11.14 3.30
CA ASP A 356 -22.72 11.88 2.08
C ASP A 356 -21.98 11.00 1.08
N ARG A 357 -22.72 10.54 0.07
CA ARG A 357 -22.20 9.72 -1.03
C ARG A 357 -21.18 10.44 -1.91
N THR A 358 -21.18 11.78 -1.94
CA THR A 358 -20.34 12.54 -2.88
C THR A 358 -18.87 12.61 -2.47
N LYS A 359 -18.58 12.26 -1.21
CA LYS A 359 -17.23 12.15 -0.63
C LYS A 359 -16.60 10.76 -0.83
N SER A 360 -17.34 9.77 -1.34
CA SER A 360 -16.80 8.44 -1.67
C SER A 360 -16.85 8.14 -3.16
N LEU A 361 -15.69 7.79 -3.73
CA LEU A 361 -15.55 7.39 -5.13
C LEU A 361 -15.95 5.91 -5.39
N ALA A 362 -16.31 5.14 -4.35
CA ALA A 362 -16.34 3.67 -4.41
C ALA A 362 -17.63 3.02 -3.91
N MET A 363 -18.77 3.72 -3.94
CA MET A 363 -20.10 3.13 -3.68
C MET A 363 -20.76 2.59 -4.95
N SER A 364 -21.18 1.33 -4.93
CA SER A 364 -22.10 0.75 -5.91
C SER A 364 -23.46 0.45 -5.28
N ALA A 365 -24.49 1.20 -5.67
CA ALA A 365 -25.91 0.87 -5.43
C ALA A 365 -26.28 0.47 -3.98
N ALA A 366 -26.02 1.37 -3.04
CA ALA A 366 -26.75 1.42 -1.78
C ALA A 366 -27.44 2.79 -1.67
N ASP A 367 -28.70 2.80 -1.23
CA ASP A 367 -29.48 4.02 -1.09
C ASP A 367 -28.84 4.99 -0.10
N THR A 368 -28.99 6.28 -0.38
CA THR A 368 -28.62 7.35 0.55
C THR A 368 -29.46 7.18 1.82
N ASP A 369 -28.87 7.41 3.01
CA ASP A 369 -29.41 7.03 4.34
C ASP A 369 -29.30 5.55 4.74
N GLY A 370 -28.60 4.71 3.96
CA GLY A 370 -28.35 3.30 4.31
C GLY A 370 -27.54 3.09 5.60
N TYR A 371 -27.92 2.06 6.38
CA TYR A 371 -27.22 1.60 7.58
C TYR A 371 -26.32 0.41 7.25
N VAL A 372 -25.04 0.47 7.62
CA VAL A 372 -24.01 -0.48 7.18
C VAL A 372 -23.09 -0.92 8.33
N LYS A 373 -22.58 -2.16 8.21
CA LYS A 373 -21.44 -2.63 9.00
C LYS A 373 -20.15 -2.19 8.32
N VAL A 374 -19.23 -1.66 9.11
CA VAL A 374 -17.95 -1.10 8.68
C VAL A 374 -16.82 -2.02 9.13
N SER A 375 -15.85 -2.25 8.24
CA SER A 375 -14.61 -2.95 8.56
C SER A 375 -13.43 -2.24 7.90
N VAL A 376 -12.24 -2.34 8.50
CA VAL A 376 -11.00 -1.79 7.92
C VAL A 376 -10.46 -2.80 6.91
N GLU A 377 -10.11 -2.35 5.71
CA GLU A 377 -9.47 -3.23 4.73
C GLU A 377 -8.00 -3.53 5.10
N PRO A 378 -7.58 -4.81 5.13
CA PRO A 378 -6.19 -5.18 5.39
C PRO A 378 -5.25 -4.85 4.23
N ASP A 379 -5.76 -4.82 3.00
CA ASP A 379 -4.96 -4.62 1.78
C ASP A 379 -4.48 -3.16 1.59
N GLY A 380 -5.01 -2.23 2.38
CA GLY A 380 -4.66 -0.82 2.38
C GLY A 380 -5.08 -0.03 1.13
N LYS A 381 -5.72 -0.69 0.14
CA LYS A 381 -6.12 -0.06 -1.13
C LYS A 381 -7.30 0.89 -0.97
N TYR A 382 -8.16 0.60 0.01
CA TYR A 382 -9.26 1.46 0.45
C TYR A 382 -9.24 1.58 1.98
N ALA A 383 -9.86 2.62 2.54
CA ALA A 383 -9.85 2.84 3.99
C ALA A 383 -10.83 1.91 4.73
N LEU A 384 -12.10 1.90 4.31
CA LEU A 384 -13.18 1.16 4.95
C LEU A 384 -14.02 0.39 3.93
N SER A 385 -14.36 -0.87 4.23
CA SER A 385 -15.33 -1.67 3.48
C SER A 385 -16.69 -1.76 4.18
N LEU A 386 -17.75 -1.73 3.37
CA LEU A 386 -19.14 -1.65 3.82
C LEU A 386 -19.94 -2.91 3.46
N LYS A 387 -20.73 -3.41 4.42
CA LYS A 387 -21.70 -4.49 4.22
C LYS A 387 -23.10 -4.08 4.68
N LYS A 388 -24.11 -4.40 3.86
CA LYS A 388 -25.54 -4.27 4.18
C LYS A 388 -25.94 -5.30 5.25
N SER A 389 -27.12 -5.10 5.82
CA SER A 389 -27.75 -5.99 6.80
C SER A 389 -27.99 -7.42 6.30
N ASN A 390 -28.29 -7.59 5.01
CA ASN A 390 -28.43 -8.89 4.33
C ASN A 390 -27.07 -9.60 4.11
N GLY A 391 -25.95 -9.03 4.57
CA GLY A 391 -24.59 -9.54 4.36
C GLY A 391 -23.98 -9.18 2.99
N GLU A 392 -24.73 -8.49 2.13
CA GLU A 392 -24.31 -8.11 0.79
C GLU A 392 -23.27 -6.99 0.81
N TYR A 393 -22.29 -7.09 -0.08
CA TYR A 393 -21.24 -6.09 -0.23
C TYR A 393 -21.80 -4.77 -0.77
N SER A 394 -21.41 -3.63 -0.18
CA SER A 394 -22.02 -2.32 -0.45
C SER A 394 -21.06 -1.26 -1.01
N GLY A 395 -19.77 -1.55 -1.07
CA GLY A 395 -18.74 -0.65 -1.57
C GLY A 395 -17.67 -0.29 -0.54
N TYR A 396 -16.77 0.60 -0.93
CA TYR A 396 -15.74 1.18 -0.07
C TYR A 396 -16.03 2.66 0.19
N CYS A 397 -15.51 3.20 1.28
CA CYS A 397 -15.58 4.64 1.58
C CYS A 397 -14.49 5.09 2.56
N ASN A 398 -14.49 6.40 2.81
CA ASN A 398 -13.76 7.08 3.87
C ASN A 398 -14.74 7.48 4.99
N ALA A 399 -14.21 7.71 6.20
CA ALA A 399 -14.97 8.04 7.39
C ALA A 399 -15.78 9.35 7.30
N ASP A 400 -15.40 10.29 6.44
CA ASP A 400 -16.09 11.57 6.23
C ASP A 400 -17.41 11.46 5.46
N ALA A 401 -17.67 10.30 4.84
CA ALA A 401 -18.96 9.93 4.26
C ALA A 401 -19.93 9.29 5.28
N LEU A 402 -19.46 8.99 6.52
CA LEU A 402 -20.15 8.15 7.50
C LEU A 402 -20.45 8.87 8.83
N ARG A 403 -21.57 8.52 9.48
CA ARG A 403 -21.81 8.78 10.90
C ARG A 403 -21.57 7.50 11.67
N GLN A 404 -20.72 7.52 12.70
CA GLN A 404 -20.66 6.42 13.65
C GLN A 404 -21.97 6.33 14.43
N ILE A 405 -22.46 5.10 14.65
CA ILE A 405 -23.68 4.79 15.40
C ILE A 405 -23.42 3.60 16.32
N THR A 406 -24.29 3.37 17.31
CA THR A 406 -24.19 2.19 18.16
C THR A 406 -24.72 0.94 17.47
N GLU A 407 -24.37 -0.25 17.98
CA GLU A 407 -24.98 -1.51 17.54
C GLU A 407 -26.50 -1.53 17.79
N GLU A 408 -26.96 -0.90 18.87
CA GLU A 408 -28.38 -0.77 19.21
C GLU A 408 -29.12 0.11 18.20
N GLU A 409 -28.57 1.27 17.83
CA GLU A 409 -29.11 2.16 16.80
C GLU A 409 -29.14 1.47 15.43
N TYR A 410 -28.06 0.77 15.07
CA TYR A 410 -27.98 -0.02 13.84
C TYR A 410 -29.06 -1.11 13.83
N ASN A 411 -29.16 -1.91 14.88
CA ASN A 411 -30.14 -2.99 14.98
C ASN A 411 -31.58 -2.47 14.97
N ALA A 412 -31.85 -1.32 15.61
CA ALA A 412 -33.17 -0.68 15.58
C ALA A 412 -33.55 -0.15 14.18
N ALA A 413 -32.59 0.39 13.42
CA ALA A 413 -32.82 0.89 12.07
C ALA A 413 -32.90 -0.22 11.00
N VAL A 414 -32.19 -1.33 11.23
CA VAL A 414 -32.09 -2.48 10.33
C VAL A 414 -33.12 -3.56 10.62
N ALA A 415 -33.70 -3.58 11.83
CA ALA A 415 -34.78 -4.50 12.17
C ALA A 415 -35.88 -4.44 11.09
N PRO A 416 -36.34 -5.59 10.56
CA PRO A 416 -37.48 -5.59 9.67
C PRO A 416 -38.64 -4.98 10.44
N LYS A 417 -39.13 -3.80 10.01
CA LYS A 417 -40.27 -3.14 10.64
C LYS A 417 -41.41 -4.16 10.70
N PRO A 418 -41.87 -4.59 11.89
CA PRO A 418 -43.01 -5.47 11.97
C PRO A 418 -44.19 -4.70 11.40
N THR A 419 -44.77 -5.19 10.31
CA THR A 419 -45.87 -4.52 9.60
C THR A 419 -47.12 -4.38 10.48
N PHE A 420 -47.18 -5.13 11.58
CA PHE A 420 -48.30 -5.25 12.51
C PHE A 420 -47.79 -5.40 13.95
N SER A 421 -48.53 -4.84 14.91
CA SER A 421 -48.28 -4.90 16.35
C SER A 421 -49.32 -5.75 17.09
N VAL A 422 -48.99 -6.19 18.31
CA VAL A 422 -49.99 -6.81 19.20
C VAL A 422 -51.04 -5.76 19.60
N GLY A 423 -52.31 -6.08 19.44
CA GLY A 423 -53.45 -5.17 19.60
C GLY A 423 -54.04 -4.64 18.30
N ASP A 424 -53.32 -4.72 17.18
CA ASP A 424 -53.81 -4.26 15.87
C ASP A 424 -55.04 -5.07 15.40
N LYS A 425 -55.92 -4.38 14.67
CA LYS A 425 -57.16 -4.93 14.10
C LYS A 425 -56.93 -5.26 12.64
N ILE A 426 -57.22 -6.48 12.23
CA ILE A 426 -57.04 -6.97 10.87
C ILE A 426 -58.34 -7.48 10.27
N ARG A 427 -58.58 -7.25 8.98
CA ARG A 427 -59.71 -7.84 8.23
C ARG A 427 -59.19 -9.00 7.38
N ILE A 428 -59.77 -10.18 7.54
CA ILE A 428 -59.40 -11.38 6.78
C ILE A 428 -59.83 -11.21 5.31
N THR A 429 -58.89 -11.26 4.39
CA THR A 429 -59.12 -11.09 2.94
C THR A 429 -59.17 -12.44 2.19
N ARG A 430 -58.67 -13.53 2.79
CA ARG A 430 -58.60 -14.86 2.16
C ARG A 430 -58.97 -15.99 3.14
N THR A 431 -59.68 -17.00 2.64
CA THR A 431 -60.10 -18.23 3.35
C THR A 431 -58.95 -19.18 3.75
N GLN A 432 -57.69 -18.76 3.64
CA GLN A 432 -56.54 -19.50 4.19
C GLN A 432 -56.38 -19.31 5.70
N ALA A 433 -57.02 -18.28 6.29
CA ALA A 433 -57.30 -18.27 7.72
C ALA A 433 -58.55 -19.12 8.03
N ASN A 434 -58.62 -19.70 9.23
CA ASN A 434 -59.78 -20.48 9.70
C ASN A 434 -61.07 -19.65 9.91
N TRP A 435 -61.06 -18.35 9.56
CA TRP A 435 -62.22 -17.47 9.62
C TRP A 435 -62.75 -17.13 8.21
N PRO A 436 -64.05 -16.83 8.07
CA PRO A 436 -64.60 -16.30 6.82
C PRO A 436 -63.91 -15.00 6.37
N VAL A 437 -63.87 -14.78 5.05
CA VAL A 437 -63.44 -13.50 4.47
C VAL A 437 -64.38 -12.38 4.96
N GLY A 438 -63.80 -11.24 5.32
CA GLY A 438 -64.48 -10.11 5.97
C GLY A 438 -64.43 -10.12 7.49
N THR A 439 -64.02 -11.23 8.14
CA THR A 439 -63.92 -11.29 9.61
C THR A 439 -62.89 -10.29 10.13
N VAL A 440 -63.23 -9.54 11.18
CA VAL A 440 -62.28 -8.69 11.91
C VAL A 440 -61.68 -9.45 13.09
N ALA A 441 -60.36 -9.53 13.14
CA ALA A 441 -59.61 -10.18 14.21
C ALA A 441 -58.65 -9.20 14.90
N THR A 442 -58.33 -9.45 16.16
CA THR A 442 -57.37 -8.65 16.94
C THR A 442 -56.09 -9.46 17.11
N ILE A 443 -54.93 -8.91 16.74
CA ILE A 443 -53.64 -9.59 16.88
C ILE A 443 -53.29 -9.75 18.36
N THR A 444 -53.00 -10.99 18.77
CA THR A 444 -52.63 -11.35 20.15
C THR A 444 -51.15 -11.70 20.29
N GLU A 445 -50.49 -12.15 19.21
CA GLU A 445 -49.05 -12.45 19.19
C GLU A 445 -48.51 -12.29 17.77
N VAL A 446 -47.32 -11.68 17.62
CA VAL A 446 -46.61 -11.59 16.33
C VAL A 446 -45.50 -12.65 16.33
N LEU A 447 -45.55 -13.59 15.39
CA LEU A 447 -44.65 -14.74 15.34
C LEU A 447 -43.53 -14.51 14.31
N ALA A 448 -42.29 -14.55 14.79
CA ALA A 448 -41.09 -14.52 13.94
C ALA A 448 -40.85 -15.87 13.26
N CYS A 449 -41.71 -16.24 12.31
CA CYS A 449 -41.58 -17.48 11.53
C CYS A 449 -40.64 -17.27 10.31
N PRO A 450 -39.48 -17.96 10.21
CA PRO A 450 -38.50 -17.71 9.15
C PRO A 450 -38.96 -18.02 7.71
N ASN A 451 -40.02 -18.83 7.55
CA ASN A 451 -40.40 -19.41 6.27
C ASN A 451 -41.55 -18.69 5.55
N HIS A 452 -42.11 -17.61 6.12
CA HIS A 452 -43.19 -16.83 5.53
C HIS A 452 -42.75 -15.37 5.37
N SER A 453 -42.48 -14.95 4.14
CA SER A 453 -42.00 -13.60 3.79
C SER A 453 -43.00 -12.47 4.11
N SER A 454 -44.25 -12.83 4.39
CA SER A 454 -45.36 -11.98 4.81
C SER A 454 -45.51 -11.85 6.33
N GLY A 455 -44.78 -12.66 7.12
CA GLY A 455 -44.98 -12.80 8.57
C GLY A 455 -46.21 -13.64 8.93
N THR A 456 -46.26 -14.10 10.18
CA THR A 456 -47.40 -14.86 10.72
C THR A 456 -47.83 -14.25 12.04
N VAL A 457 -49.13 -14.10 12.26
CA VAL A 457 -49.69 -13.58 13.50
C VAL A 457 -50.65 -14.58 14.12
N ARG A 458 -50.74 -14.61 15.44
CA ARG A 458 -51.87 -15.18 16.15
C ARG A 458 -52.88 -14.07 16.39
N ALA A 459 -54.14 -14.32 16.08
CA ALA A 459 -55.21 -13.36 16.30
C ALA A 459 -56.43 -14.03 16.93
N HIS A 460 -57.32 -13.22 17.51
CA HIS A 460 -58.57 -13.66 18.13
C HIS A 460 -59.78 -13.02 17.44
N ALA A 461 -60.75 -13.85 17.05
CA ALA A 461 -62.05 -13.44 16.51
C ALA A 461 -63.11 -14.52 16.74
N LEU A 462 -64.37 -14.10 16.87
CA LEU A 462 -65.55 -14.98 17.02
C LEU A 462 -65.50 -15.93 18.24
N GLY A 463 -64.61 -15.68 19.22
CA GLY A 463 -64.38 -16.51 20.40
C GLY A 463 -63.24 -17.52 20.25
N ASP A 464 -62.67 -17.64 19.05
CA ASP A 464 -61.56 -18.54 18.74
C ASP A 464 -60.24 -17.78 18.50
N THR A 465 -59.13 -18.49 18.67
CA THR A 465 -57.77 -17.97 18.42
C THR A 465 -57.09 -18.83 17.36
N TYR A 466 -56.72 -18.24 16.22
CA TYR A 466 -56.06 -18.93 15.12
C TYR A 466 -54.83 -18.18 14.61
N LEU A 467 -54.03 -18.88 13.81
CA LEU A 467 -52.92 -18.31 13.05
C LEU A 467 -53.44 -17.72 11.74
N ALA A 468 -52.88 -16.57 11.36
CA ALA A 468 -53.08 -15.94 10.06
C ALA A 468 -51.72 -15.59 9.44
N ASP A 469 -51.51 -16.00 8.19
CA ASP A 469 -50.39 -15.55 7.34
C ASP A 469 -50.66 -14.12 6.87
N GLY A 470 -49.64 -13.25 6.86
CA GLY A 470 -49.74 -11.85 6.41
C GLY A 470 -50.27 -11.65 4.99
N ASN A 471 -50.31 -12.70 4.15
CA ASN A 471 -50.95 -12.68 2.83
C ASN A 471 -52.49 -12.91 2.86
N CYS A 472 -53.07 -13.13 4.04
CA CYS A 472 -54.48 -13.51 4.21
C CYS A 472 -55.35 -12.43 4.87
N PHE A 473 -54.77 -11.27 5.20
CA PHE A 473 -55.46 -10.18 5.86
C PHE A 473 -54.92 -8.81 5.45
N GLU A 474 -55.70 -7.77 5.74
CA GLU A 474 -55.31 -6.37 5.65
C GLU A 474 -55.40 -5.71 7.03
N LEU A 475 -54.58 -4.69 7.29
CA LEU A 475 -54.62 -3.90 8.51
C LEU A 475 -55.75 -2.88 8.42
N LEU A 476 -56.63 -2.83 9.43
CA LEU A 476 -57.66 -1.81 9.54
C LEU A 476 -57.08 -0.56 10.17
N THR A 477 -57.46 0.62 9.66
CA THR A 477 -57.21 1.86 10.35
C THR A 477 -58.02 1.93 11.66
N ALA A 478 -57.57 2.77 12.61
CA ALA A 478 -58.29 2.97 13.87
C ALA A 478 -59.73 3.49 13.64
N GLU A 479 -59.94 4.29 12.58
CA GLU A 479 -61.25 4.80 12.19
C GLU A 479 -62.16 3.68 11.66
N GLU A 480 -61.67 2.83 10.75
CA GLU A 480 -62.43 1.68 10.26
C GLU A 480 -62.74 0.66 11.35
N ALA A 481 -61.77 0.37 12.23
CA ALA A 481 -61.97 -0.53 13.35
C ALA A 481 -63.05 0.02 14.31
N SER A 482 -62.98 1.30 14.66
CA SER A 482 -63.98 1.95 15.52
C SER A 482 -65.36 2.02 14.85
N ALA A 483 -65.43 2.23 13.53
CA ALA A 483 -66.69 2.22 12.79
C ALA A 483 -67.34 0.82 12.80
N ILE A 484 -66.57 -0.24 12.57
CA ILE A 484 -67.07 -1.62 12.58
C ILE A 484 -67.48 -2.05 14.00
N GLU A 485 -66.72 -1.70 15.03
CA GLU A 485 -67.10 -2.00 16.42
C GLU A 485 -68.37 -1.25 16.84
N LYS A 486 -68.55 -0.01 16.39
CA LYS A 486 -69.78 0.76 16.60
C LYS A 486 -70.97 0.16 15.85
N GLU A 487 -70.83 -0.16 14.56
CA GLU A 487 -71.89 -0.79 13.76
C GLU A 487 -72.31 -2.15 14.36
N ALA A 488 -71.35 -2.94 14.85
CA ALA A 488 -71.62 -4.20 15.53
C ALA A 488 -72.36 -4.01 16.88
N GLN A 489 -72.04 -2.95 17.64
CA GLN A 489 -72.78 -2.59 18.86
C GLN A 489 -74.21 -2.15 18.54
N GLU A 490 -74.40 -1.24 17.58
CA GLU A 490 -75.72 -0.76 17.15
C GLU A 490 -76.59 -1.91 16.60
N ALA A 491 -76.00 -2.84 15.84
CA ALA A 491 -76.69 -4.02 15.33
C ALA A 491 -77.11 -5.01 16.43
N GLU A 492 -76.26 -5.24 17.44
CA GLU A 492 -76.59 -6.10 18.59
C GLU A 492 -77.62 -5.43 19.51
N GLU A 493 -77.57 -4.12 19.71
CA GLU A 493 -78.59 -3.36 20.45
C GLU A 493 -79.95 -3.42 19.74
N LYS A 494 -79.97 -3.17 18.42
CA LYS A 494 -81.18 -3.32 17.59
C LYS A 494 -81.73 -4.75 17.67
N ARG A 495 -80.87 -5.77 17.56
CA ARG A 495 -81.28 -7.19 17.67
C ARG A 495 -81.83 -7.52 19.06
N ARG A 496 -81.25 -6.97 20.13
CA ARG A 496 -81.76 -7.10 21.51
C ARG A 496 -83.10 -6.42 21.68
N GLU A 497 -83.31 -5.26 21.05
CA GLU A 497 -84.59 -4.59 21.03
C GLU A 497 -85.64 -5.41 20.26
N GLU A 498 -85.34 -5.85 19.04
CA GLU A 498 -86.18 -6.75 18.26
C GLU A 498 -86.57 -8.01 19.06
N LEU A 499 -85.64 -8.61 19.80
CA LEU A 499 -85.92 -9.74 20.70
C LEU A 499 -86.84 -9.38 21.89
N LYS A 500 -86.69 -8.19 22.50
CA LYS A 500 -87.58 -7.73 23.58
C LYS A 500 -89.02 -7.54 23.07
N TRP A 501 -89.19 -6.89 21.92
CA TRP A 501 -90.51 -6.68 21.32
C TRP A 501 -91.13 -7.98 20.78
N ALA A 502 -90.33 -8.87 20.17
CA ALA A 502 -90.78 -10.18 19.73
C ALA A 502 -91.23 -11.08 20.91
N THR A 503 -90.59 -10.96 22.08
CA THR A 503 -90.98 -11.70 23.30
C THR A 503 -92.39 -11.34 23.78
N ILE A 504 -92.86 -10.12 23.52
CA ILE A 504 -94.24 -9.69 23.81
C ILE A 504 -95.19 -9.83 22.61
N GLY A 505 -94.73 -10.46 21.52
CA GLY A 505 -95.54 -10.71 20.32
C GLY A 505 -95.87 -9.47 19.50
N ARG A 506 -95.01 -8.45 19.50
CA ARG A 506 -95.21 -7.16 18.82
C ARG A 506 -94.02 -6.76 17.95
N LYS A 507 -94.22 -5.81 17.04
CA LYS A 507 -93.12 -5.14 16.32
C LYS A 507 -92.43 -4.09 17.21
N VAL A 508 -91.18 -3.77 16.88
CA VAL A 508 -90.46 -2.66 17.52
C VAL A 508 -91.23 -1.35 17.33
N GLY A 509 -91.52 -0.64 18.42
CA GLY A 509 -92.27 0.62 18.40
C GLY A 509 -93.80 0.51 18.34
N GLU A 510 -94.37 -0.69 18.50
CA GLU A 510 -95.83 -0.91 18.42
C GLU A 510 -96.54 -0.69 19.77
N PHE A 511 -97.09 0.51 20.00
CA PHE A 511 -97.83 0.85 21.23
C PHE A 511 -99.34 0.58 21.10
N LYS A 512 -99.93 -0.03 22.14
CA LYS A 512 -101.37 -0.35 22.21
C LYS A 512 -102.03 0.39 23.36
N ARG A 513 -103.34 0.62 23.22
CA ARG A 513 -104.18 1.18 24.28
C ARG A 513 -104.09 0.32 25.54
N GLY A 514 -103.79 0.96 26.67
CA GLY A 514 -103.56 0.31 27.95
C GLY A 514 -102.09 0.05 28.30
N ASP A 515 -101.14 0.31 27.40
CA ASP A 515 -99.71 0.25 27.73
C ASP A 515 -99.32 1.32 28.74
N ILE A 516 -98.37 1.02 29.64
CA ILE A 516 -97.73 2.04 30.49
C ILE A 516 -96.42 2.45 29.82
N VAL A 517 -96.29 3.74 29.52
CA VAL A 517 -95.11 4.31 28.84
C VAL A 517 -94.50 5.44 29.66
N SER A 518 -93.17 5.55 29.63
CA SER A 518 -92.46 6.78 29.98
C SER A 518 -92.27 7.58 28.70
N PHE A 519 -92.61 8.86 28.69
CA PHE A 519 -92.36 9.73 27.54
C PHE A 519 -91.46 10.92 27.91
N VAL A 520 -90.77 11.44 26.90
CA VAL A 520 -89.97 12.67 26.96
C VAL A 520 -90.34 13.50 25.72
N LYS A 521 -90.91 14.68 25.94
CA LYS A 521 -91.20 15.61 24.84
C LYS A 521 -89.98 16.46 24.47
N THR A 522 -89.92 16.96 23.23
CA THR A 522 -88.85 17.86 22.75
C THR A 522 -88.69 19.12 23.61
N GLY A 523 -89.77 19.58 24.25
CA GLY A 523 -89.75 20.67 25.24
C GLY A 523 -89.21 20.31 26.65
N GLY A 524 -88.69 19.10 26.85
CA GLY A 524 -88.13 18.64 28.12
C GLY A 524 -89.15 18.14 29.16
N GLU A 525 -90.46 18.19 28.86
CA GLU A 525 -91.49 17.59 29.71
C GLU A 525 -91.34 16.06 29.71
N LYS A 526 -91.24 15.46 30.90
CA LYS A 526 -91.14 14.01 31.10
C LYS A 526 -92.29 13.53 31.95
N GLY A 527 -92.83 12.34 31.65
CA GLY A 527 -93.92 11.77 32.42
C GLY A 527 -94.08 10.28 32.19
N VAL A 528 -94.82 9.63 33.10
CA VAL A 528 -95.28 8.24 32.95
C VAL A 528 -96.80 8.26 32.90
N GLY A 529 -97.39 7.53 31.97
CA GLY A 529 -98.83 7.49 31.78
C GLY A 529 -99.30 6.23 31.06
N THR A 530 -100.62 6.09 30.95
CA THR A 530 -101.23 5.00 30.17
C THR A 530 -101.57 5.48 28.76
N VAL A 531 -101.23 4.69 27.74
CA VAL A 531 -101.63 4.94 26.35
C VAL A 531 -103.14 4.78 26.21
N GLU A 532 -103.81 5.80 25.70
CA GLU A 532 -105.24 5.83 25.47
C GLU A 532 -105.58 5.73 23.99
N ASP A 533 -104.86 6.48 23.15
CA ASP A 533 -104.93 6.41 21.70
C ASP A 533 -103.67 5.70 21.20
N SER A 534 -103.86 4.52 20.61
CA SER A 534 -102.80 3.64 20.11
C SER A 534 -102.28 4.11 18.76
N GLY A 535 -100.96 4.11 18.60
CA GLY A 535 -100.27 4.50 17.38
C GLY A 535 -98.91 3.81 17.25
N SER A 536 -98.28 3.95 16.08
CA SER A 536 -96.89 3.52 15.85
C SER A 536 -95.91 4.65 16.22
N VAL A 537 -94.62 4.33 16.24
CA VAL A 537 -93.54 5.34 16.16
C VAL A 537 -93.57 6.18 14.87
N ASP A 538 -94.36 5.76 13.87
CA ASP A 538 -94.61 6.49 12.62
C ASP A 538 -95.78 7.50 12.68
N ASP A 539 -96.43 7.64 13.84
CA ASP A 539 -97.61 8.49 14.08
C ASP A 539 -97.43 9.22 15.44
N CYS A 540 -98.50 9.45 16.19
CA CYS A 540 -98.49 9.93 17.56
C CYS A 540 -99.21 8.95 18.50
N ILE A 541 -98.88 9.00 19.80
CA ILE A 541 -99.63 8.29 20.85
C ILE A 541 -100.26 9.27 21.84
N GLY A 542 -101.49 8.98 22.23
CA GLY A 542 -102.19 9.70 23.29
C GLY A 542 -101.86 9.11 24.66
N VAL A 543 -101.13 9.82 25.51
CA VAL A 543 -100.75 9.37 26.86
C VAL A 543 -101.51 10.15 27.92
N ARG A 544 -102.23 9.42 28.79
CA ARG A 544 -102.94 9.98 29.94
C ARG A 544 -102.07 9.92 31.19
N VAL A 545 -101.75 11.09 31.76
CA VAL A 545 -100.90 11.25 32.95
C VAL A 545 -101.78 11.58 34.16
N GLY A 546 -101.91 10.64 35.09
CA GLY A 546 -102.74 10.78 36.30
C GLY A 546 -103.31 9.44 36.76
N ALA A 547 -103.72 9.36 38.04
CA ALA A 547 -104.18 8.12 38.66
C ALA A 547 -105.71 7.93 38.72
N GLN A 548 -106.50 8.98 38.45
CA GLN A 548 -107.98 8.95 38.54
C GLN A 548 -108.62 9.82 37.46
N PRO A 549 -109.77 9.42 36.89
CA PRO A 549 -110.39 10.06 35.72
C PRO A 549 -111.07 11.43 35.97
N TYR A 550 -110.91 12.02 37.16
CA TYR A 550 -111.73 13.17 37.60
C TYR A 550 -110.99 14.24 38.40
N ASP A 551 -109.65 14.23 38.45
CA ASP A 551 -108.88 15.28 39.13
C ASP A 551 -107.65 15.69 38.31
N GLY A 552 -107.74 16.85 37.65
CA GLY A 552 -106.60 17.54 37.02
C GLY A 552 -105.92 16.85 35.83
N GLU A 553 -106.65 16.04 35.05
CA GLU A 553 -106.07 15.19 33.99
C GLU A 553 -105.27 15.96 32.94
N LYS A 554 -104.03 15.52 32.69
CA LYS A 554 -103.18 16.01 31.60
C LYS A 554 -103.04 14.93 30.52
N TYR A 555 -103.90 15.02 29.50
CA TYR A 555 -103.65 14.33 28.24
C TYR A 555 -102.40 14.91 27.56
N ARG A 556 -101.62 14.03 26.93
CA ARG A 556 -100.37 14.36 26.24
C ARG A 556 -100.29 13.60 24.93
N GLY A 557 -100.37 14.33 23.82
CA GLY A 557 -99.88 13.81 22.54
C GLY A 557 -98.35 13.72 22.59
N VAL A 558 -97.83 12.54 22.30
CA VAL A 558 -96.41 12.27 22.07
C VAL A 558 -96.24 12.12 20.56
N PHE A 559 -95.60 13.10 19.94
CA PHE A 559 -95.44 13.23 18.49
C PHE A 559 -94.01 12.83 18.12
N PHE A 560 -93.84 11.61 17.61
CA PHE A 560 -92.52 11.07 17.31
C PHE A 560 -91.83 11.78 16.14
N ASP A 561 -92.62 12.34 15.22
CA ASP A 561 -92.18 13.19 14.11
C ASP A 561 -91.69 14.58 14.56
N GLU A 562 -92.22 15.13 15.66
CA GLU A 562 -91.73 16.34 16.33
C GLU A 562 -90.51 16.08 17.26
N GLY A 563 -90.00 14.84 17.30
CA GLY A 563 -88.84 14.44 18.10
C GLY A 563 -89.16 14.04 19.55
N ASP A 564 -90.44 13.90 19.92
CA ASP A 564 -90.78 13.29 21.19
C ASP A 564 -90.38 11.80 21.19
N SER A 565 -90.21 11.21 22.38
CA SER A 565 -89.88 9.79 22.54
C SER A 565 -90.73 9.12 23.62
N ALA A 566 -90.96 7.82 23.47
CA ALA A 566 -91.66 6.99 24.44
C ALA A 566 -90.96 5.64 24.61
N THR A 567 -90.87 5.17 25.86
CA THR A 567 -90.32 3.88 26.24
C THR A 567 -91.41 3.07 26.93
N LEU A 568 -91.66 1.86 26.42
CA LEU A 568 -92.61 0.93 27.02
C LEU A 568 -92.10 0.44 28.39
N ILE A 569 -92.83 0.72 29.46
CA ILE A 569 -92.55 0.23 30.81
C ILE A 569 -93.28 -1.09 31.06
N THR A 570 -94.55 -1.18 30.67
CA THR A 570 -95.37 -2.38 30.87
C THR A 570 -96.39 -2.51 29.74
N PRO A 571 -96.33 -3.57 28.92
CA PRO A 571 -97.35 -3.84 27.91
C PRO A 571 -98.68 -4.21 28.55
N VAL A 572 -99.79 -3.84 27.92
CA VAL A 572 -101.15 -4.12 28.40
C VAL A 572 -101.42 -5.62 28.61
N GLU A 573 -100.76 -6.50 27.86
CA GLU A 573 -100.86 -7.97 27.99
C GLU A 573 -100.18 -8.52 29.27
N GLN A 574 -99.34 -7.73 29.95
CA GLN A 574 -98.67 -8.10 31.22
C GLN A 574 -99.22 -7.34 32.44
N ARG A 575 -100.25 -6.51 32.24
CA ARG A 575 -100.89 -5.73 33.32
C ARG A 575 -101.86 -6.61 34.12
N PHE A 576 -101.65 -6.68 35.43
CA PHE A 576 -102.56 -7.40 36.35
C PHE A 576 -103.86 -6.62 36.63
N ASP A 577 -103.86 -5.30 36.43
CA ASP A 577 -105.01 -4.42 36.68
C ASP A 577 -105.98 -4.31 35.49
N THR A 578 -105.56 -4.73 34.30
CA THR A 578 -106.42 -4.88 33.10
C THR A 578 -107.00 -6.29 32.97
N ALA A 579 -106.73 -7.20 33.91
CA ALA A 579 -107.31 -8.53 33.95
C ALA A 579 -108.83 -8.45 34.17
N VAL A 580 -109.56 -8.36 33.07
CA VAL A 580 -111.03 -8.40 33.06
C VAL A 580 -111.45 -9.69 33.76
N LYS A 581 -112.20 -9.50 34.86
CA LYS A 581 -112.97 -10.57 35.49
C LYS A 581 -113.91 -11.20 34.45
N SER A 582 -113.50 -12.32 33.87
CA SER A 582 -114.41 -13.26 33.22
C SER A 582 -115.25 -13.94 34.32
N VAL A 583 -116.31 -13.25 34.73
CA VAL A 583 -117.36 -13.79 35.60
C VAL A 583 -118.51 -14.23 34.72
N ALA A 584 -118.75 -15.55 34.72
CA ALA A 584 -119.74 -16.31 33.95
C ALA A 584 -119.45 -16.41 32.45
#